data_AF-A0A7W8EF99-F1
#
_entry.id   AF-A0A7W8EF99-F1
#
_cell.length_a   1.000
_cell.length_b   1.000
_cell.length_c   1.000
_cell.angle_alpha   90.00
_cell.angle_beta   90.00
_cell.angle_gamma   90.00
#
_symmetry.space_group_name_H-M   'P 1'
#
loop_
_entity.id
_entity.type
_entity.pdbx_description
1 polymer ?
#
loop_
_entity_poly.entity_id
_entity_poly.type
_entity_poly.pdbx_seq_one_letter_code
_entity_poly.pdbx_strand_id
1 'polypeptide(L)'
;MPMLVACQNSPPAQKTQASASETAKYSTGGDPDDDPCTRVVSSIGYAGLLLLPAGKEDEQNFENAVLGRLAELRGMVQEFGPRLPQTLQGEAEKVEKATKGLSSAQTPRKRQVALLKDYRAAADRIVEGCKGR
;
A
#
# COMPACT_ATOMS: atom_id res chain seq x y z
N MET A 1 5.61 -51.84 8.97
CA MET A 1 5.93 -50.87 7.90
C MET A 1 4.71 -50.72 7.01
N PRO A 2 3.85 -49.70 7.20
CA PRO A 2 2.79 -49.40 6.25
C PRO A 2 3.30 -48.47 5.14
N MET A 3 2.98 -48.85 3.91
CA MET A 3 3.38 -48.21 2.65
C MET A 3 2.68 -46.87 2.42
N LEU A 4 3.43 -45.97 1.77
CA LEU A 4 2.98 -44.68 1.23
C LEU A 4 1.84 -44.85 0.21
N VAL A 5 0.77 -44.08 0.39
CA VAL A 5 -0.30 -43.92 -0.61
C VAL A 5 0.09 -42.76 -1.54
N ALA A 6 0.24 -43.05 -2.84
CA ALA A 6 0.48 -42.06 -3.88
C ALA A 6 -0.83 -41.37 -4.29
N CYS A 7 -0.84 -40.04 -4.30
CA CYS A 7 -1.91 -39.25 -4.91
C CYS A 7 -1.73 -39.23 -6.43
N GLN A 8 -2.52 -40.03 -7.16
CA GLN A 8 -2.72 -39.90 -8.59
C GLN A 8 -4.19 -39.62 -8.88
N ASN A 9 -4.48 -38.40 -9.38
CA ASN A 9 -5.43 -38.06 -10.44
C ASN A 9 -5.88 -36.60 -10.28
N SER A 10 -5.38 -35.73 -11.16
CA SER A 10 -6.01 -34.43 -11.41
C SER A 10 -6.17 -34.26 -12.93
N PRO A 11 -7.37 -33.95 -13.43
CA PRO A 11 -7.60 -33.72 -14.86
C PRO A 11 -6.90 -32.44 -15.33
N PRO A 12 -6.61 -32.31 -16.64
CA PRO A 12 -5.87 -31.16 -17.17
C PRO A 12 -6.66 -29.87 -16.97
N ALA A 13 -6.03 -28.86 -16.37
CA ALA A 13 -6.59 -27.53 -16.20
C ALA A 13 -6.90 -26.91 -17.57
N GLN A 14 -8.18 -26.66 -17.83
CA GLN A 14 -8.64 -25.86 -18.95
C GLN A 14 -8.12 -24.43 -18.77
N LYS A 15 -7.36 -23.93 -19.75
CA LYS A 15 -6.97 -22.51 -19.83
C LYS A 15 -8.21 -21.68 -20.16
N THR A 16 -8.90 -21.18 -19.14
CA THR A 16 -9.93 -20.17 -19.32
C THR A 16 -9.22 -18.83 -19.56
N GLN A 17 -9.25 -18.34 -20.79
CA GLN A 17 -8.91 -16.95 -21.10
C GLN A 17 -9.99 -16.07 -20.46
N ALA A 18 -9.70 -15.53 -19.26
CA ALA A 18 -10.52 -14.51 -18.65
C ALA A 18 -10.32 -13.20 -19.41
N SER A 19 -11.43 -12.69 -19.96
CA SER A 19 -11.51 -11.36 -20.58
C SER A 19 -11.03 -10.30 -19.60
N ALA A 20 -10.12 -9.45 -20.06
CA ALA A 20 -9.56 -8.34 -19.32
C ALA A 20 -10.62 -7.27 -19.02
N SER A 21 -11.12 -7.25 -17.78
CA SER A 21 -11.37 -6.07 -16.95
C SER A 21 -11.83 -6.52 -15.56
N GLU A 22 -10.99 -7.31 -14.88
CA GLU A 22 -11.07 -7.36 -13.43
C GLU A 22 -10.41 -6.07 -12.93
N THR A 23 -11.20 -5.13 -12.42
CA THR A 23 -10.68 -4.04 -11.59
C THR A 23 -9.77 -4.67 -10.56
N ALA A 24 -8.49 -4.27 -10.55
CA ALA A 24 -7.50 -4.83 -9.64
C ALA A 24 -8.04 -4.76 -8.21
N LYS A 25 -8.41 -5.92 -7.64
CA LYS A 25 -8.94 -6.02 -6.29
C LYS A 25 -7.76 -6.16 -5.34
N TYR A 26 -7.57 -5.19 -4.46
CA TYR A 26 -6.49 -5.24 -3.48
C TYR A 26 -6.97 -5.99 -2.25
N SER A 27 -6.24 -7.03 -1.84
CA SER A 27 -6.51 -7.69 -0.57
C SER A 27 -6.00 -6.79 0.56
N THR A 28 -6.88 -5.94 1.07
CA THR A 28 -6.60 -4.98 2.13
C THR A 28 -7.02 -5.50 3.51
N GLY A 29 -7.76 -6.62 3.57
CA GLY A 29 -8.34 -7.14 4.82
C GLY A 29 -9.46 -6.26 5.40
N GLY A 30 -9.85 -5.20 4.69
CA GLY A 30 -11.00 -4.35 5.02
C GLY A 30 -12.23 -4.71 4.21
N ASP A 31 -13.40 -4.25 4.67
CA ASP A 31 -14.61 -4.28 3.87
C ASP A 31 -14.45 -3.24 2.75
N PRO A 32 -14.70 -3.60 1.48
CA PRO A 32 -14.66 -2.62 0.40
C PRO A 32 -15.59 -1.42 0.65
N ASP A 33 -16.67 -1.58 1.42
CA ASP A 33 -17.66 -0.53 1.69
C ASP A 33 -17.30 0.37 2.88
N ASP A 34 -16.14 0.14 3.53
CA ASP A 34 -15.68 1.02 4.61
C ASP A 34 -15.43 2.46 4.15
N ASP A 35 -15.55 3.39 5.11
CA ASP A 35 -15.25 4.80 4.88
C ASP A 35 -13.80 4.98 4.38
N PRO A 36 -13.60 5.55 3.17
CA PRO A 36 -12.27 5.73 2.59
C PRO A 36 -11.33 6.59 3.43
N CYS A 37 -11.85 7.63 4.09
CA CYS A 37 -11.03 8.50 4.94
C CYS A 37 -10.50 7.70 6.14
N THR A 38 -11.37 6.98 6.83
CA THR A 38 -11.04 6.15 7.99
C THR A 38 -10.00 5.09 7.63
N ARG A 39 -10.18 4.40 6.50
CA ARG A 39 -9.25 3.36 6.03
C ARG A 39 -7.89 3.96 5.69
N VAL A 40 -7.82 4.98 4.85
CA VAL A 40 -6.54 5.59 4.44
C VAL A 40 -5.81 6.25 5.62
N VAL A 41 -6.51 7.01 6.46
CA VAL A 41 -5.91 7.67 7.64
C VAL A 41 -5.39 6.65 8.64
N SER A 42 -6.16 5.59 8.93
CA SER A 42 -5.70 4.52 9.82
C SER A 42 -4.44 3.83 9.28
N SER A 43 -4.41 3.53 7.98
CA SER A 43 -3.23 2.94 7.35
C SER A 43 -2.02 3.88 7.34
N ILE A 44 -2.21 5.19 7.16
CA ILE A 44 -1.14 6.19 7.31
C ILE A 44 -0.60 6.18 8.74
N GLY A 45 -1.48 6.21 9.74
CA GLY A 45 -1.09 6.14 11.15
C GLY A 45 -0.32 4.87 11.49
N TYR A 46 -0.78 3.73 10.99
CA TYR A 46 -0.12 2.44 11.21
C TYR A 46 1.25 2.36 10.52
N ALA A 47 1.39 2.95 9.33
CA ALA A 47 2.71 3.11 8.70
C ALA A 47 3.65 4.00 9.51
N GLY A 48 3.12 5.07 10.11
CA GLY A 48 3.85 5.98 10.98
C GLY A 48 4.51 5.30 12.17
N LEU A 49 3.98 4.18 12.68
CA LEU A 49 4.57 3.45 13.82
C LEU A 49 5.96 2.86 13.54
N LEU A 50 6.32 2.64 12.27
CA LEU A 50 7.63 2.11 11.87
C LEU A 50 8.57 3.18 11.33
N LEU A 51 8.09 4.42 11.20
CA LEU A 51 8.88 5.52 10.71
C LEU A 51 9.45 6.33 11.87
N LEU A 52 10.67 6.82 11.70
CA LEU A 52 11.22 7.86 12.58
C LEU A 52 10.32 9.11 12.55
N PRO A 53 10.43 10.02 13.53
CA PRO A 53 9.68 11.28 13.49
C PRO A 53 9.93 12.11 12.21
N ALA A 54 9.00 13.00 11.88
CA ALA A 54 9.20 13.94 10.78
C ALA A 54 10.47 14.80 11.01
N GLY A 55 11.22 15.06 9.94
CA GLY A 55 12.52 15.76 10.00
C GLY A 55 13.72 14.81 10.25
N LYS A 56 13.46 13.52 10.48
CA LYS A 56 14.49 12.48 10.65
C LYS A 56 14.59 11.53 9.45
N GLU A 57 14.11 11.95 8.27
CA GLU A 57 14.08 11.07 7.09
C GLU A 57 15.47 10.64 6.63
N ASP A 58 16.46 11.51 6.78
CA ASP A 58 17.87 11.21 6.45
C ASP A 58 18.47 10.13 7.38
N GLU A 59 17.89 9.90 8.55
CA GLU A 59 18.28 8.88 9.54
C GLU A 59 17.45 7.58 9.42
N GLN A 60 16.32 7.60 8.71
CA GLN A 60 15.40 6.45 8.61
C GLN A 60 16.11 5.21 8.05
N ASN A 61 16.08 4.06 8.72
CA ASN A 61 16.50 2.82 8.06
C ASN A 61 15.35 2.26 7.19
N PHE A 62 15.60 1.96 5.91
CA PHE A 62 14.59 1.42 4.98
C PHE A 62 14.64 -0.11 4.96
N GLU A 63 14.51 -0.71 6.14
CA GLU A 63 14.51 -2.17 6.29
C GLU A 63 13.22 -2.77 5.72
N ASN A 64 13.22 -4.10 5.53
CA ASN A 64 12.10 -4.83 4.96
C ASN A 64 10.78 -4.58 5.69
N ALA A 65 10.80 -4.41 7.02
CA ALA A 65 9.59 -4.11 7.79
C ALA A 65 8.97 -2.75 7.40
N VAL A 66 9.80 -1.72 7.25
CA VAL A 66 9.36 -0.38 6.83
C VAL A 66 8.84 -0.41 5.39
N LEU A 67 9.58 -1.04 4.48
CA LEU A 67 9.19 -1.14 3.08
C LEU A 67 7.92 -1.97 2.89
N GLY A 68 7.77 -3.07 3.62
CA GLY A 68 6.57 -3.90 3.62
C GLY A 68 5.34 -3.14 4.11
N ARG A 69 5.48 -2.38 5.21
CA ARG A 69 4.40 -1.54 5.74
C ARG A 69 3.97 -0.44 4.77
N LEU A 70 4.92 0.22 4.10
CA LEU A 70 4.62 1.22 3.08
C LEU A 70 3.98 0.61 1.82
N ALA A 71 4.33 -0.63 1.47
CA ALA A 71 3.68 -1.38 0.40
C ALA A 71 2.23 -1.76 0.74
N GLU A 72 1.96 -2.14 2.00
CA GLU A 72 0.59 -2.38 2.48
C GLU A 72 -0.26 -1.10 2.41
N LEU A 73 0.29 0.03 2.89
CA LEU A 73 -0.35 1.33 2.76
C LEU A 73 -0.66 1.66 1.29
N ARG A 74 0.25 1.35 0.37
CA ARG A 74 0.00 1.55 -1.06
C ARG A 74 -1.24 0.78 -1.52
N GLY A 75 -1.40 -0.49 -1.12
CA GLY A 75 -2.60 -1.27 -1.45
C GLY A 75 -3.88 -0.62 -0.93
N MET A 76 -3.85 -0.10 0.30
CA MET A 76 -4.97 0.66 0.89
C MET A 76 -5.29 1.93 0.10
N VAL A 77 -4.27 2.69 -0.30
CA VAL A 77 -4.43 3.90 -1.10
C VAL A 77 -4.95 3.59 -2.50
N GLN A 78 -4.57 2.46 -3.10
CA GLN A 78 -5.09 2.06 -4.40
C GLN A 78 -6.57 1.63 -4.33
N GLU A 79 -6.97 0.95 -3.24
CA GLU A 79 -8.36 0.50 -3.02
C GLU A 79 -9.32 1.65 -2.64
N PHE A 80 -8.89 2.52 -1.72
CA PHE A 80 -9.76 3.53 -1.11
C PHE A 80 -9.48 4.95 -1.62
N GLY A 81 -8.27 5.23 -2.10
CA GLY A 81 -7.86 6.56 -2.58
C GLY A 81 -8.77 7.17 -3.66
N PRO A 82 -9.25 6.41 -4.66
CA PRO A 82 -10.19 6.94 -5.65
C PRO A 82 -11.52 7.45 -5.05
N ARG A 83 -11.90 6.97 -3.86
CA ARG A 83 -13.14 7.32 -3.15
C ARG A 83 -12.93 8.38 -2.05
N LEU A 84 -11.71 8.89 -1.88
CA LEU A 84 -11.45 10.08 -1.06
C LEU A 84 -12.18 11.31 -1.65
N PRO A 85 -12.37 12.39 -0.86
CA PRO A 85 -12.94 13.61 -1.42
C PRO A 85 -12.06 14.09 -2.58
N GLN A 86 -12.68 14.70 -3.59
CA GLN A 86 -12.01 15.06 -4.83
C GLN A 86 -10.76 15.93 -4.61
N THR A 87 -10.77 16.78 -3.59
CA THR A 87 -9.64 17.64 -3.20
C THR A 87 -8.41 16.86 -2.70
N LEU A 88 -8.56 15.60 -2.29
CA LEU A 88 -7.49 14.75 -1.75
C LEU A 88 -7.02 13.66 -2.70
N GLN A 89 -7.72 13.40 -3.81
CA GLN A 89 -7.34 12.35 -4.77
C GLN A 89 -5.91 12.55 -5.31
N GLY A 90 -5.54 13.80 -5.60
CA GLY A 90 -4.17 14.11 -6.04
C GLY A 90 -3.10 13.87 -4.97
N GLU A 91 -3.45 13.94 -3.67
CA GLU A 91 -2.53 13.59 -2.59
C GLU A 91 -2.44 12.05 -2.43
N ALA A 92 -3.55 11.33 -2.62
CA ALA A 92 -3.56 9.87 -2.65
C ALA A 92 -2.64 9.32 -3.75
N GLU A 93 -2.69 9.89 -4.96
CA GLU A 93 -1.76 9.54 -6.05
C GLU A 93 -0.30 9.77 -5.69
N LYS A 94 0.02 10.85 -4.95
CA LYS A 94 1.39 11.12 -4.51
C LYS A 94 1.86 10.09 -3.49
N VAL A 95 1.01 9.71 -2.54
CA VAL A 95 1.31 8.61 -1.60
C VAL A 95 1.56 7.31 -2.37
N GLU A 96 0.72 6.98 -3.35
CA GLU A 96 0.92 5.78 -4.18
C GLU A 96 2.26 5.82 -4.94
N LYS A 97 2.57 6.95 -5.61
CA LYS A 97 3.81 7.12 -6.37
C LYS A 97 5.04 7.04 -5.47
N ALA A 98 5.01 7.68 -4.31
CA ALA A 98 6.10 7.69 -3.34
C ALA A 98 6.38 6.28 -2.79
N THR A 99 5.33 5.60 -2.32
CA THR A 99 5.42 4.24 -1.78
C THR A 99 5.85 3.22 -2.84
N LYS A 100 5.35 3.32 -4.08
CA LYS A 100 5.82 2.53 -5.22
C LYS A 100 7.32 2.70 -5.46
N GLY A 101 7.81 3.94 -5.40
CA GLY A 101 9.23 4.24 -5.56
C GLY A 101 10.08 3.65 -4.42
N LEU A 102 9.56 3.68 -3.18
CA LEU A 102 10.24 3.12 -2.01
C LEU A 102 10.32 1.59 -2.05
N SER A 103 9.31 0.91 -2.59
CA SER A 103 9.30 -0.55 -2.72
C SER A 103 10.27 -1.10 -3.78
N SER A 104 10.90 -0.25 -4.60
CA SER A 104 11.89 -0.70 -5.59
C SER A 104 13.23 -0.98 -4.93
N ALA A 105 13.74 -2.21 -5.10
CA ALA A 105 15.00 -2.67 -4.53
C ALA A 105 16.23 -1.88 -5.00
N GLN A 106 16.13 -1.18 -6.13
CA GLN A 106 17.24 -0.41 -6.72
C GLN A 106 17.22 1.08 -6.38
N THR A 107 16.24 1.55 -5.58
CA THR A 107 16.12 2.98 -5.27
C THR A 107 17.30 3.45 -4.41
N PRO A 108 18.16 4.36 -4.90
CA PRO A 108 19.30 4.84 -4.12
C PRO A 108 18.85 5.56 -2.85
N ARG A 109 19.67 5.51 -1.79
CA ARG A 109 19.39 6.12 -0.48
C ARG A 109 18.83 7.55 -0.57
N LYS A 110 19.51 8.44 -1.30
CA LYS A 110 19.08 9.84 -1.49
C LYS A 110 17.68 9.93 -2.08
N ARG A 111 17.32 9.02 -2.99
CA ARG A 111 15.99 8.96 -3.59
C ARG A 111 14.96 8.39 -2.61
N GLN A 112 15.31 7.39 -1.81
CA GLN A 112 14.42 6.88 -0.76
C GLN A 112 14.05 7.99 0.24
N VAL A 113 15.03 8.77 0.69
CA VAL A 113 14.79 9.92 1.58
C VAL A 113 13.85 10.94 0.93
N ALA A 114 14.09 11.31 -0.33
CA ALA A 114 13.23 12.23 -1.06
C ALA A 114 11.79 11.69 -1.17
N LEU A 115 11.62 10.42 -1.51
CA LEU A 115 10.30 9.78 -1.58
C LEU A 115 9.61 9.72 -0.22
N LEU A 116 10.34 9.52 0.87
CA LEU A 116 9.77 9.54 2.22
C LEU A 116 9.26 10.96 2.58
N LYS A 117 10.00 12.01 2.20
CA LYS A 117 9.57 13.40 2.37
C LYS A 117 8.31 13.70 1.54
N ASP A 118 8.28 13.27 0.27
CA ASP A 118 7.12 13.41 -0.60
C ASP A 118 5.88 12.67 -0.03
N TYR A 119 6.09 11.44 0.46
CA TYR A 119 5.06 10.65 1.14
C TYR A 119 4.48 11.41 2.34
N ARG A 120 5.33 11.91 3.24
CA ARG A 120 4.86 12.61 4.45
C ARG A 120 4.03 13.83 4.12
N ALA A 121 4.52 14.68 3.22
CA ALA A 121 3.80 15.89 2.83
C ALA A 121 2.40 15.59 2.26
N ALA A 122 2.27 14.53 1.46
CA ALA A 122 0.98 14.10 0.93
C ALA A 122 0.09 13.44 2.01
N ALA A 123 0.68 12.60 2.86
CA ALA A 123 -0.03 11.93 3.95
C ALA A 123 -0.61 12.93 4.95
N ASP A 124 0.15 13.96 5.34
CA ASP A 124 -0.30 15.03 6.23
C ASP A 124 -1.52 15.75 5.65
N ARG A 125 -1.52 16.05 4.35
CA ARG A 125 -2.66 16.68 3.68
C ARG A 125 -3.91 15.79 3.67
N ILE A 126 -3.74 14.48 3.49
CA ILE A 126 -4.86 13.53 3.58
C ILE A 126 -5.40 13.49 5.01
N VAL A 127 -4.54 13.38 6.01
CA VAL A 127 -4.93 13.35 7.42
C VAL A 127 -5.70 14.61 7.79
N GLU A 128 -5.17 15.80 7.50
CA GLU A 128 -5.88 17.06 7.77
C GLU A 128 -7.20 17.17 7.00
N GLY A 129 -7.20 16.80 5.71
CA GLY A 129 -8.39 16.89 4.87
C GLY A 129 -9.52 15.93 5.27
N CYS A 130 -9.20 14.83 5.96
CA CYS A 130 -10.18 13.87 6.45
C CYS A 130 -10.70 14.19 7.87
N LYS A 131 -10.12 15.14 8.62
CA LYS A 131 -10.57 15.49 9.99
C LYS A 131 -11.97 16.15 10.05
N GLY A 132 -12.45 16.69 8.93
CA GLY A 132 -13.74 17.38 8.86
C GLY A 132 -14.93 16.46 8.54
N ARG A 133 -14.76 15.14 8.65
CA ARG A 133 -15.77 14.13 8.27
C ARG A 133 -16.07 13.17 9.40
#